data_AF-A0A9D1DYH1-F1
#
_entry.id   AF-A0A9D1DYH1-F1
#
_cell.length_a   1.000
_cell.length_b   1.000
_cell.length_c   1.000
_cell.angle_alpha   90.00
_cell.angle_beta   90.00
_cell.angle_gamma   90.00
#
_symmetry.space_group_name_H-M   'P 1'
#
loop_
_entity.id
_entity.type
_entity.pdbx_description
1 polymer ?
#
loop_
_entity_poly.entity_id
_entity_poly.type
_entity_poly.pdbx_seq_one_letter_code
_entity_poly.pdbx_strand_id
1 'polypeptide(L)'
;MMRTDYCGAFRERDVGRAVAAAGWVQNKRDMGGVIFIDLKDREGTLQVVFDQQYLPAEDFSAAEHLRSQSVIRVTGSLRPRSADTYNPRLQTGTIELAAGHLEILSQADPLPFELEDNIQVREDLRLRYRYLDLRRPSLCRNLRTRHKLVRVVEDFLDEQGFLNVETPMLCKSTPEGARDYLVPSRVHPGSFYALPQSP
;
A
#
# COMPACT_ATOMS: atom_id res chain seq x y z
N MET A 1 2.45 3.20 -19.89
CA MET A 1 2.31 3.80 -18.55
C MET A 1 1.78 2.74 -17.59
N MET A 2 2.31 2.63 -16.37
CA MET A 2 2.00 1.54 -15.43
C MET A 2 0.54 1.52 -14.95
N ARG A 3 -0.02 2.71 -14.65
CA ARG A 3 -1.42 2.92 -14.30
C ARG A 3 -1.88 4.25 -14.85
N THR A 4 -3.18 4.40 -15.07
CA THR A 4 -3.83 5.66 -15.48
C THR A 4 -4.14 6.53 -14.27
N ASP A 5 -4.63 5.94 -13.18
CA ASP A 5 -4.89 6.59 -11.89
C ASP A 5 -4.81 5.54 -10.76
N TYR A 6 -4.97 5.98 -9.51
CA TYR A 6 -5.11 5.09 -8.36
C TYR A 6 -6.49 4.41 -8.35
N CYS A 7 -6.53 3.18 -7.83
CA CYS A 7 -7.73 2.36 -7.76
C CYS A 7 -8.88 3.10 -7.05
N GLY A 8 -8.58 3.75 -5.92
CA GLY A 8 -9.57 4.53 -5.16
C GLY A 8 -9.95 5.89 -5.73
N ALA A 9 -9.31 6.35 -6.82
CA ALA A 9 -9.51 7.69 -7.37
C ALA A 9 -10.58 7.76 -8.47
N PHE A 10 -10.89 6.65 -9.15
CA PHE A 10 -11.90 6.61 -10.21
C PHE A 10 -13.31 6.95 -9.70
N ARG A 11 -14.10 7.62 -10.54
CA ARG A 11 -15.48 8.06 -10.26
C ARG A 11 -16.39 7.79 -11.46
N GLU A 12 -17.69 8.01 -11.28
CA GLU A 12 -18.70 7.82 -12.34
C GLU A 12 -18.42 8.65 -13.60
N ARG A 13 -17.81 9.83 -13.44
CA ARG A 13 -17.34 10.66 -14.57
C ARG A 13 -16.31 9.98 -15.47
N ASP A 14 -15.71 8.89 -15.00
CA ASP A 14 -14.68 8.14 -15.72
C ASP A 14 -15.24 6.93 -16.49
N VAL A 15 -16.55 6.65 -16.38
CA VAL A 15 -17.22 5.56 -17.08
C VAL A 15 -17.03 5.69 -18.61
N GLY A 16 -16.80 4.55 -19.27
CA GLY A 16 -16.53 4.46 -20.70
C GLY A 16 -15.07 4.68 -21.07
N ARG A 17 -14.21 5.14 -20.14
CA ARG A 17 -12.78 5.31 -20.40
C ARG A 17 -12.06 3.95 -20.35
N ALA A 18 -11.15 3.75 -21.29
CA ALA A 18 -10.13 2.71 -21.19
C ALA A 18 -9.05 3.16 -20.20
N VAL A 19 -8.79 2.35 -19.16
CA VAL A 19 -7.86 2.68 -18.08
C VAL A 19 -6.97 1.49 -17.75
N ALA A 20 -5.81 1.78 -17.15
CA ALA A 20 -4.93 0.80 -16.52
C ALA A 20 -4.97 1.00 -14.99
N ALA A 21 -5.26 -0.05 -14.24
CA ALA A 21 -5.19 -0.07 -12.78
C ALA A 21 -4.16 -1.10 -12.32
N ALA A 22 -3.40 -0.79 -11.27
CA ALA A 22 -2.39 -1.70 -10.73
C ALA A 22 -2.41 -1.66 -9.20
N GLY A 23 -2.25 -2.83 -8.58
CA GLY A 23 -2.37 -2.97 -7.13
C GLY A 23 -2.25 -4.42 -6.67
N TRP A 24 -2.70 -4.67 -5.44
CA TRP A 24 -2.75 -5.98 -4.83
C TRP A 24 -4.15 -6.57 -4.94
N VAL A 25 -4.23 -7.86 -5.26
CA VAL A 25 -5.46 -8.65 -5.12
C VAL A 25 -5.83 -8.68 -3.63
N GLN A 26 -6.87 -7.96 -3.23
CA GLN A 26 -7.33 -7.99 -1.83
C GLN A 26 -8.21 -9.23 -1.61
N ASN A 27 -9.31 -9.30 -2.36
CA ASN A 27 -10.26 -10.40 -2.35
C ASN A 27 -10.47 -10.91 -3.77
N LYS A 28 -10.75 -12.21 -3.90
CA LYS A 28 -11.15 -12.85 -5.15
C LYS A 28 -12.43 -13.64 -4.90
N ARG A 29 -13.45 -13.46 -5.75
CA ARG A 29 -14.70 -14.21 -5.74
C ARG A 29 -14.90 -14.80 -7.12
N ASP A 30 -15.00 -16.12 -7.19
CA ASP A 30 -15.13 -16.86 -8.44
C ASP A 30 -16.56 -17.43 -8.54
N MET A 31 -17.24 -17.12 -9.64
CA MET A 31 -18.60 -17.58 -9.94
C MET A 31 -18.63 -18.50 -11.18
N GLY A 32 -17.49 -19.13 -11.51
CA GLY A 32 -17.31 -20.05 -12.63
C GLY A 32 -16.97 -19.34 -13.94
N GLY A 33 -17.90 -18.57 -14.50
CA GLY A 33 -17.70 -17.82 -15.75
C GLY A 33 -17.29 -16.36 -15.56
N VAL A 34 -17.34 -15.87 -14.32
CA VAL A 34 -17.06 -14.49 -13.94
C VAL A 34 -16.27 -14.46 -12.64
N ILE A 35 -15.15 -13.74 -12.62
CA ILE A 35 -14.29 -13.56 -11.45
C ILE A 35 -14.30 -12.09 -11.05
N PHE A 36 -14.59 -11.83 -9.78
CA PHE A 36 -14.52 -10.51 -9.18
C PHE A 36 -13.27 -10.40 -8.32
N ILE A 37 -12.44 -9.40 -8.61
CA ILE A 37 -11.26 -9.06 -7.80
C ILE A 37 -11.41 -7.67 -7.23
N ASP A 38 -11.22 -7.56 -5.92
CA ASP A 38 -11.00 -6.28 -5.27
C ASP A 38 -9.52 -5.90 -5.43
N LEU A 39 -9.22 -5.02 -6.39
CA LEU A 39 -7.86 -4.52 -6.62
C LEU A 39 -7.60 -3.32 -5.71
N LYS A 40 -6.66 -3.47 -4.78
CA LYS A 40 -6.35 -2.45 -3.77
C LYS A 40 -5.01 -1.78 -4.03
N ASP A 41 -4.96 -0.47 -3.84
CA ASP A 41 -3.73 0.29 -3.69
C ASP A 41 -3.81 1.23 -2.48
N ARG A 42 -2.90 2.22 -2.43
CA ARG A 42 -2.83 3.14 -1.29
C ARG A 42 -4.02 4.10 -1.16
N GLU A 43 -4.74 4.39 -2.25
CA GLU A 43 -5.88 5.33 -2.24
C GLU A 43 -7.22 4.61 -2.09
N GLY A 44 -7.29 3.32 -2.37
CA GLY A 44 -8.49 2.52 -2.10
C GLY A 44 -8.58 1.26 -2.93
N THR A 45 -9.80 0.78 -3.08
CA THR A 45 -10.13 -0.48 -3.77
C THR A 45 -10.95 -0.17 -5.02
N LEU A 46 -10.68 -0.87 -6.11
CA LEU A 46 -11.47 -0.90 -7.33
C LEU A 46 -11.87 -2.35 -7.61
N GLN A 47 -13.15 -2.61 -7.85
CA GLN A 47 -13.58 -3.92 -8.31
C GLN A 47 -13.20 -4.09 -9.78
N VAL A 48 -12.58 -5.21 -10.09
CA VAL A 48 -12.22 -5.64 -11.43
C VAL A 48 -13.02 -6.90 -11.72
N VAL A 49 -13.67 -6.93 -12.88
CA VAL A 49 -14.49 -8.07 -13.33
C VAL A 49 -13.82 -8.71 -14.52
N PHE A 50 -13.49 -9.99 -14.39
CA PHE A 50 -12.98 -10.83 -15.47
C PHE A 50 -14.13 -11.70 -15.92
N ASP A 51 -14.57 -11.53 -17.17
CA ASP A 51 -15.68 -12.28 -17.76
C ASP A 51 -15.14 -13.14 -18.90
N GLN A 52 -15.33 -14.45 -18.79
CA GLN A 52 -14.79 -15.44 -19.73
C GLN A 52 -15.28 -15.19 -21.17
N GLN A 53 -16.45 -14.55 -21.36
CA GLN A 53 -17.00 -14.28 -22.68
C GLN A 53 -16.27 -13.15 -23.41
N TYR A 54 -15.65 -12.22 -22.67
CA TYR A 54 -15.07 -10.99 -23.23
C TYR A 54 -13.55 -10.87 -23.04
N LEU A 55 -12.94 -11.81 -22.31
CA LEU A 55 -11.52 -11.82 -21.98
C LEU A 55 -10.79 -12.96 -22.72
N PRO A 56 -9.52 -12.78 -23.13
CA PRO A 56 -8.71 -13.89 -23.64
C PRO A 56 -8.68 -15.07 -22.65
N ALA A 57 -8.76 -16.29 -23.18
CA ALA A 57 -8.81 -17.51 -22.34
C ALA A 57 -7.58 -17.65 -21.42
N GLU A 58 -6.41 -17.21 -21.89
CA GLU A 58 -5.17 -17.17 -21.10
C GLU A 58 -5.27 -16.23 -19.89
N ASP A 59 -5.84 -15.04 -20.08
CA ASP A 59 -6.00 -14.03 -19.03
C ASP A 59 -7.08 -14.45 -18.02
N PHE A 60 -8.16 -15.08 -18.50
CA PHE A 60 -9.18 -15.64 -17.61
C PHE A 60 -8.59 -16.76 -16.74
N SER A 61 -7.87 -17.70 -17.36
CA SER A 61 -7.22 -18.76 -16.60
C SER A 61 -6.16 -18.24 -15.64
N ALA A 62 -5.39 -17.22 -16.02
CA ALA A 62 -4.46 -16.56 -15.12
C ALA A 62 -5.18 -15.94 -13.90
N ALA A 63 -6.35 -15.32 -14.12
CA ALA A 63 -7.18 -14.75 -13.04
C ALA A 63 -7.72 -15.83 -12.08
N GLU A 64 -8.08 -17.03 -12.57
CA GLU A 64 -8.49 -18.17 -11.73
C GLU A 64 -7.39 -18.57 -10.73
N HIS A 65 -6.12 -18.45 -11.11
CA HIS A 65 -4.97 -18.87 -10.32
C HIS A 65 -4.38 -17.74 -9.44
N LEU A 66 -4.93 -16.53 -9.49
CA LEU A 66 -4.49 -15.43 -8.64
C LEU A 66 -4.73 -15.74 -7.15
N ARG A 67 -3.71 -15.42 -6.35
CA ARG A 67 -3.74 -15.51 -4.88
C ARG A 67 -3.92 -14.12 -4.27
N SER A 68 -4.47 -14.07 -3.06
CA SER A 68 -4.50 -12.82 -2.29
C SER A 68 -3.09 -12.24 -2.16
N GLN A 69 -2.99 -10.92 -2.28
CA GLN A 69 -1.78 -10.11 -2.31
C GLN A 69 -0.86 -10.28 -3.52
N SER A 70 -1.28 -11.01 -4.56
CA SER A 70 -0.58 -10.97 -5.85
C SER A 70 -0.64 -9.55 -6.41
N VAL A 71 0.46 -9.11 -7.03
CA VAL A 71 0.56 -7.78 -7.64
C VAL A 71 0.19 -7.91 -9.11
N ILE A 72 -0.87 -7.22 -9.50
CA ILE A 72 -1.38 -7.29 -10.86
C ILE A 72 -1.55 -5.90 -11.45
N ARG A 73 -1.52 -5.85 -12.78
CA ARG A 73 -1.96 -4.72 -13.59
C ARG A 73 -3.07 -5.22 -14.50
N VAL A 74 -4.13 -4.43 -14.59
CA VAL A 74 -5.29 -4.74 -15.42
C VAL A 74 -5.56 -3.53 -16.30
N THR A 75 -5.72 -3.78 -17.60
CA THR A 75 -6.27 -2.79 -18.53
C THR A 75 -7.67 -3.19 -18.92
N GLY A 76 -8.55 -2.20 -19.05
CA GLY A 76 -9.96 -2.47 -19.31
C GLY A 76 -10.78 -1.19 -19.41
N SER A 77 -12.11 -1.35 -19.40
CA SER A 77 -13.05 -0.24 -19.52
C SER A 77 -13.81 -0.05 -18.21
N LEU A 78 -13.90 1.19 -17.72
CA LEU A 78 -14.75 1.48 -16.57
C LEU A 78 -16.22 1.44 -16.96
N ARG A 79 -17.04 0.76 -16.16
CA ARG A 79 -18.50 0.71 -16.33
C ARG A 79 -19.23 0.83 -14.99
N PRO A 80 -20.50 1.21 -15.01
CA PRO A 80 -21.33 1.14 -13.82
C PRO A 80 -21.44 -0.31 -13.35
N ARG A 81 -21.46 -0.51 -12.05
CA ARG A 81 -21.84 -1.80 -11.46
C ARG A 81 -23.31 -2.12 -11.74
N SER A 82 -23.68 -3.39 -11.63
CA SER A 82 -25.09 -3.74 -11.49
C SER A 82 -25.64 -3.24 -10.15
N ALA A 83 -26.93 -2.93 -10.07
CA ALA A 83 -27.56 -2.44 -8.84
C ALA A 83 -27.30 -3.38 -7.64
N ASP A 84 -27.27 -4.69 -7.88
CA ASP A 84 -27.05 -5.72 -6.85
C ASP A 84 -25.60 -5.77 -6.34
N THR A 85 -24.65 -5.14 -7.03
CA THR A 85 -23.22 -5.15 -6.68
C THR A 85 -22.71 -3.80 -6.19
N TYR A 86 -23.61 -2.82 -5.99
CA TYR A 86 -23.28 -1.53 -5.41
C TYR A 86 -22.76 -1.68 -3.99
N ASN A 87 -21.63 -1.03 -3.70
CA ASN A 87 -21.01 -1.08 -2.38
C ASN A 87 -20.85 0.34 -1.79
N PRO A 88 -21.79 0.82 -0.96
CA PRO A 88 -21.73 2.18 -0.41
C PRO A 88 -20.54 2.41 0.54
N ARG A 89 -19.82 1.36 0.95
CA ARG A 89 -18.62 1.48 1.79
C ARG A 89 -17.39 1.89 0.98
N LEU A 90 -17.44 1.81 -0.34
CA LEU A 90 -16.33 2.15 -1.24
C LEU A 90 -16.64 3.41 -2.03
N GLN A 91 -15.64 4.28 -2.20
CA GLN A 91 -15.77 5.46 -3.06
C GLN A 91 -15.98 5.11 -4.54
N THR A 92 -15.49 3.94 -4.95
CA THR A 92 -15.68 3.34 -6.28
C THR A 92 -16.88 2.38 -6.29
N GLY A 93 -17.73 2.43 -5.28
CA GLY A 93 -18.78 1.46 -5.02
C GLY A 93 -19.86 1.35 -6.09
N THR A 94 -19.97 2.33 -6.97
CA THR A 94 -20.94 2.37 -8.07
C THR A 94 -20.32 2.00 -9.43
N ILE A 95 -19.00 1.82 -9.48
CA ILE A 95 -18.25 1.52 -10.72
C ILE A 95 -17.37 0.28 -10.58
N GLU A 96 -17.00 -0.30 -11.71
CA GLU A 96 -16.06 -1.42 -11.80
C GLU A 96 -15.25 -1.33 -13.10
N LEU A 97 -14.10 -2.00 -13.11
CA LEU A 97 -13.27 -2.17 -14.28
C LEU A 97 -13.59 -3.51 -14.94
N ALA A 98 -14.19 -3.49 -16.14
CA ALA A 98 -14.30 -4.68 -16.96
C ALA A 98 -12.92 -4.97 -17.56
N ALA A 99 -12.29 -6.07 -17.13
CA ALA A 99 -10.95 -6.45 -17.56
C ALA A 99 -10.94 -6.80 -19.05
N GLY A 100 -10.00 -6.21 -19.78
CA GLY A 100 -9.69 -6.58 -21.16
C GLY A 100 -8.33 -7.24 -21.31
N HIS A 101 -7.41 -6.99 -20.38
CA HIS A 101 -6.14 -7.70 -20.30
C HIS A 101 -5.57 -7.73 -18.87
N LEU A 102 -4.95 -8.85 -18.49
CA LEU A 102 -4.31 -9.09 -17.20
C LEU A 102 -2.79 -9.26 -17.36
N GLU A 103 -2.04 -8.51 -16.57
CA GLU A 103 -0.60 -8.70 -16.39
C GLU A 103 -0.31 -9.04 -14.93
N ILE A 104 0.28 -10.21 -14.67
CA ILE A 104 0.76 -10.60 -13.35
C ILE A 104 2.18 -10.08 -13.17
N LEU A 105 2.33 -9.06 -12.32
CA LEU A 105 3.62 -8.42 -12.06
C LEU A 105 4.43 -9.22 -11.03
N SER A 106 3.73 -9.82 -10.06
CA SER A 106 4.33 -10.67 -9.04
C SER A 106 3.28 -11.55 -8.39
N GLN A 107 3.51 -12.86 -8.40
CA GLN A 107 2.67 -13.82 -7.69
C GLN A 107 2.96 -13.76 -6.19
N ALA A 108 1.91 -13.82 -5.37
CA ALA A 108 2.08 -13.89 -3.92
C ALA A 108 2.18 -15.33 -3.40
N ASP A 109 3.05 -15.50 -2.39
CA ASP A 109 3.07 -16.67 -1.53
C ASP A 109 1.92 -16.65 -0.51
N PRO A 110 1.59 -17.80 0.11
CA PRO A 110 0.63 -17.85 1.21
C PRO A 110 0.99 -16.84 2.30
N LEU A 111 -0.02 -16.11 2.78
CA LEU A 111 0.19 -15.06 3.78
C LEU A 111 0.44 -15.66 5.16
N PRO A 112 1.40 -15.13 5.94
CA PRO A 112 1.61 -15.55 7.32
C PRO A 112 0.46 -15.14 8.25
N PHE A 113 -0.33 -14.14 7.86
CA PHE A 113 -1.55 -13.68 8.50
C PHE A 113 -2.37 -12.79 7.55
N GLU A 114 -3.66 -12.62 7.84
CA GLU A 114 -4.57 -11.76 7.07
C GLU A 114 -4.20 -10.28 7.20
N LEU A 115 -4.33 -9.51 6.12
CA LEU A 115 -3.97 -8.09 6.10
C LEU A 115 -5.16 -7.17 6.36
N GLU A 116 -5.97 -7.55 7.35
CA GLU A 116 -7.15 -6.81 7.82
C GLU A 116 -6.90 -6.19 9.21
N ASP A 117 -7.72 -5.20 9.58
CA ASP A 117 -7.67 -4.63 10.92
C ASP A 117 -8.37 -5.57 11.93
N ASN A 118 -8.10 -5.42 13.23
CA ASN A 118 -8.69 -6.21 14.33
C ASN A 118 -8.38 -7.72 14.32
N ILE A 119 -7.34 -8.16 13.61
CA ILE A 119 -6.84 -9.54 13.66
C ILE A 119 -6.13 -9.85 14.98
N GLN A 120 -6.34 -11.06 15.52
CA GLN A 120 -5.60 -11.56 16.68
C GLN A 120 -4.33 -12.30 16.23
N VAL A 121 -3.29 -11.52 15.91
CA VAL A 121 -1.97 -12.05 15.50
C VAL A 121 -0.92 -11.58 16.49
N ARG A 122 -0.04 -12.50 16.90
CA ARG A 122 1.06 -12.17 17.83
C ARG A 122 1.95 -11.06 17.27
N GLU A 123 2.37 -10.15 18.14
CA GLU A 123 3.16 -8.98 17.74
C GLU A 123 4.52 -9.35 17.14
N ASP A 124 5.19 -10.36 17.68
CA ASP A 124 6.48 -10.85 17.17
C ASP A 124 6.40 -11.28 15.70
N LEU A 125 5.31 -11.97 15.32
CA LEU A 125 5.06 -12.34 13.94
C LEU A 125 4.80 -11.10 13.06
N ARG A 126 4.04 -10.13 13.57
CA ARG A 126 3.77 -8.87 12.85
C ARG A 126 5.02 -8.03 12.65
N LEU A 127 5.94 -8.01 13.62
CA LEU A 127 7.22 -7.32 13.51
C LEU A 127 8.17 -8.05 12.55
N ARG A 128 8.19 -9.39 12.56
CA ARG A 128 8.96 -10.20 11.60
C ARG A 128 8.51 -9.93 10.16
N TYR A 129 7.20 -9.83 9.93
CA TYR A 129 6.61 -9.54 8.62
C TYR A 129 6.09 -8.11 8.54
N ARG A 130 6.82 -7.14 9.11
CA ARG A 130 6.35 -5.75 9.24
C ARG A 130 6.00 -5.12 7.88
N TYR A 131 6.70 -5.51 6.82
CA TYR A 131 6.40 -5.06 5.46
C TYR A 131 5.01 -5.46 4.96
N LEU A 132 4.44 -6.57 5.44
CA LEU A 132 3.04 -6.95 5.20
C LEU A 132 2.10 -6.26 6.18
N ASP A 133 2.46 -6.21 7.46
CA ASP A 133 1.65 -5.57 8.51
C ASP A 133 1.38 -4.09 8.18
N LEU A 134 2.35 -3.39 7.61
CA LEU A 134 2.21 -2.00 7.16
C LEU A 134 1.20 -1.79 6.02
N ARG A 135 0.72 -2.86 5.34
CA ARG A 135 -0.34 -2.77 4.32
C ARG A 135 -1.75 -2.74 4.91
N ARG A 136 -1.90 -3.00 6.21
CA ARG A 136 -3.20 -2.95 6.89
C ARG A 136 -3.73 -1.51 6.91
N PRO A 137 -5.05 -1.30 6.75
CA PRO A 137 -5.63 0.05 6.63
C PRO A 137 -5.29 0.98 7.80
N SER A 138 -5.32 0.47 9.05
CA SER A 138 -4.96 1.26 10.23
C SER A 138 -3.51 1.79 10.19
N LEU A 139 -2.53 0.95 9.84
CA LEU A 139 -1.13 1.34 9.81
C LEU A 139 -0.81 2.24 8.62
N CYS A 140 -1.37 1.97 7.45
CA CYS A 140 -1.31 2.89 6.30
C CYS A 140 -1.82 4.28 6.69
N ARG A 141 -2.98 4.35 7.39
CA ARG A 141 -3.56 5.61 7.85
C ARG A 141 -2.64 6.32 8.83
N ASN A 142 -2.10 5.61 9.82
CA ASN A 142 -1.20 6.19 10.82
C ASN A 142 0.06 6.79 10.18
N LEU A 143 0.68 6.09 9.22
CA LEU A 143 1.83 6.61 8.50
C LEU A 143 1.50 7.83 7.65
N ARG A 144 0.35 7.84 6.95
CA ARG A 144 -0.12 9.01 6.20
C ARG A 144 -0.40 10.19 7.12
N THR A 145 -1.01 9.96 8.28
CA THR A 145 -1.26 11.00 9.30
C THR A 145 0.05 11.55 9.84
N ARG A 146 1.01 10.69 10.21
CA ARG A 146 2.34 11.11 10.65
C ARG A 146 3.03 11.98 9.61
N HIS A 147 3.00 11.58 8.33
CA HIS A 147 3.56 12.38 7.25
C HIS A 147 2.92 13.78 7.15
N LYS A 148 1.58 13.85 7.19
CA LYS A 148 0.87 15.14 7.16
C LYS A 148 1.20 16.01 8.37
N LEU A 149 1.28 15.41 9.55
CA LEU A 149 1.62 16.11 10.79
C LEU A 149 3.01 16.73 10.71
N VAL A 150 4.01 15.96 10.26
CA VAL A 150 5.38 16.46 10.08
C VAL A 150 5.39 17.65 9.12
N ARG A 151 4.74 17.53 7.96
CA ARG A 151 4.67 18.65 7.00
C ARG A 151 4.03 19.90 7.58
N VAL A 152 2.89 19.77 8.28
CA VAL A 152 2.20 20.93 8.89
C VAL A 152 3.09 21.63 9.93
N VAL A 153 3.85 20.87 10.72
CA VAL A 153 4.79 21.44 11.70
C VAL A 153 5.94 22.16 11.00
N GLU A 154 6.52 21.54 9.98
CA GLU A 154 7.61 22.14 9.20
C GLU A 154 7.16 23.41 8.47
N ASP A 155 6.03 23.38 7.78
CA ASP A 155 5.44 24.52 7.07
C ASP A 155 5.20 25.69 8.04
N PHE A 156 4.64 25.41 9.23
CA PHE A 156 4.42 26.43 10.25
C PHE A 156 5.72 27.05 10.76
N LEU A 157 6.75 26.24 11.05
CA LEU A 157 8.03 26.74 11.55
C LEU A 157 8.76 27.59 10.50
N ASP A 158 8.71 27.19 9.23
CA ASP A 158 9.24 27.97 8.10
C ASP A 158 8.54 29.33 7.96
N GLU A 159 7.20 29.35 8.05
CA GLU A 159 6.41 30.59 8.07
C GLU A 159 6.75 31.52 9.24
N GLN A 160 7.22 30.97 10.36
CA GLN A 160 7.70 31.74 11.53
C GLN A 160 9.19 32.12 11.43
N GLY A 161 9.88 31.81 10.34
CA GLY A 161 11.28 32.16 10.11
C GLY A 161 12.30 31.25 10.80
N PHE A 162 11.90 30.06 11.24
CA PHE A 162 12.83 29.04 11.73
C PHE A 162 13.54 28.36 10.55
N LEU A 163 14.77 27.89 10.80
CA LEU A 163 15.54 27.12 9.81
C LEU A 163 15.60 25.65 10.20
N ASN A 164 15.32 24.77 9.25
CA ASN A 164 15.51 23.33 9.42
C ASN A 164 16.99 22.97 9.24
N VAL A 165 17.70 22.69 10.34
CA VAL A 165 19.14 22.39 10.36
C VAL A 165 19.36 20.98 10.89
N GLU A 166 19.95 20.13 10.05
CA GLU A 166 20.36 18.78 10.46
C GLU A 166 21.61 18.84 11.34
N THR A 167 21.61 18.12 12.47
CA THR A 167 22.75 18.00 13.37
C THR A 167 23.44 16.64 13.24
N PRO A 168 24.74 16.52 13.61
CA PRO A 168 25.47 15.26 13.51
C PRO A 168 24.87 14.13 14.35
N MET A 169 24.84 12.91 13.80
CA MET A 169 24.39 11.70 14.53
C MET A 169 25.53 10.94 15.24
N LEU A 170 26.79 11.27 14.96
CA LEU A 170 27.96 10.65 15.58
C LEU A 170 28.64 11.66 16.50
N CYS A 171 28.19 11.70 17.75
CA CYS A 171 28.61 12.67 18.76
C CYS A 171 29.65 12.08 19.72
N LYS A 172 30.20 12.93 20.60
CA LYS A 172 31.02 12.50 21.73
C LYS A 172 30.10 12.00 22.85
N SER A 173 30.43 10.85 23.45
CA SER A 173 29.69 10.33 24.61
C SER A 173 29.87 11.23 25.83
N THR A 174 28.77 11.49 26.55
CA THR A 174 28.75 12.29 27.78
C THR A 174 28.29 11.42 28.96
N PRO A 175 29.02 11.36 30.09
CA PRO A 175 28.69 10.46 31.20
C PRO A 175 27.43 10.81 32.01
N GLU A 176 26.84 11.99 31.79
CA GLU A 176 25.85 12.59 32.69
C GLU A 176 24.40 12.16 32.39
N GLY A 177 24.17 11.40 31.31
CA GLY A 177 22.84 11.06 30.81
C GLY A 177 22.48 9.58 30.88
N ALA A 178 21.49 9.18 30.06
CA ALA A 178 21.17 7.78 29.84
C ALA A 178 22.34 7.04 29.17
N ARG A 179 22.24 5.71 29.03
CA ARG A 179 23.30 4.95 28.34
C ARG A 179 23.31 5.24 26.84
N ASP A 180 24.46 5.65 26.34
CA ASP A 180 24.68 5.89 24.91
C ASP A 180 24.82 4.59 24.12
N TYR A 181 24.31 4.59 22.88
CA TYR A 181 24.70 3.60 21.88
C TYR A 181 26.04 3.98 21.28
N LEU A 182 27.04 3.11 21.46
CA LEU A 182 28.40 3.34 21.01
C LEU A 182 28.62 2.84 19.58
N VAL A 183 29.32 3.66 18.78
CA VAL A 183 29.74 3.32 17.42
C VAL A 183 31.28 3.36 17.38
N PRO A 184 31.96 2.19 17.27
CA PRO A 184 33.42 2.14 17.26
C PRO A 184 34.00 2.84 16.02
N SER A 185 35.05 3.64 16.22
CA SER A 185 35.75 4.28 15.11
C SER A 185 36.80 3.35 14.52
N ARG A 186 36.70 3.08 13.22
CA ARG A 186 37.76 2.36 12.48
C ARG A 186 39.04 3.20 12.33
N VAL A 187 38.90 4.53 12.22
CA VAL A 187 40.02 5.46 11.95
C VAL A 187 40.80 5.80 13.23
N HIS A 188 40.12 5.82 14.38
CA HIS A 188 40.73 6.12 15.67
C HIS A 188 40.59 4.90 16.60
N PRO A 189 41.56 3.96 16.57
CA PRO A 189 41.52 2.75 17.41
C PRO A 189 41.34 3.09 18.89
N GLY A 190 40.45 2.35 19.57
CA GLY A 190 40.12 2.57 20.97
C GLY A 190 39.15 3.73 21.24
N SER A 191 38.74 4.48 20.21
CA SER A 191 37.78 5.58 20.33
C SER A 191 36.40 5.20 19.81
N PHE A 192 35.37 5.84 20.38
CA PHE A 192 33.97 5.60 20.07
C PHE A 192 33.23 6.91 19.84
N TYR A 193 32.29 6.90 18.90
CA TYR A 193 31.21 7.87 18.84
C TYR A 193 30.03 7.35 19.66
N ALA A 194 29.09 8.24 19.95
CA ALA A 194 27.80 7.94 20.54
C ALA A 194 26.67 8.48 19.65
N LEU A 195 25.55 7.76 19.60
CA LEU A 195 24.31 8.30 19.04
C LEU A 195 23.72 9.32 20.02
N PRO A 196 23.29 10.51 19.56
CA PRO A 196 22.77 11.56 20.43
C PRO A 196 21.45 11.17 21.09
N GLN A 197 21.28 11.56 22.35
CA GLN A 197 19.99 11.47 23.06
C GLN A 197 19.03 12.59 22.63
N SER A 198 19.60 13.76 22.31
CA SER A 198 18.95 14.90 21.67
C SER A 198 19.97 15.62 20.77
N PRO A 199 19.52 16.42 19.77
CA PRO A 199 20.36 17.36 19.05
C PRO A 199 21.11 18.32 19.97
#